data_AF-L0AJT0-F1
#
_entry.id   AF-L0AJT0-F1
#
_cell.length_a   1.000
_cell.length_b   1.000
_cell.length_c   1.000
_cell.angle_alpha   90.00
_cell.angle_beta   90.00
_cell.angle_gamma   90.00
#
_symmetry.space_group_name_H-M   'P 1'
#
loop_
_entity.id
_entity.type
_entity.pdbx_description
1 polymer ?
#
loop_
_entity_poly.entity_id
_entity_poly.type
_entity_poly.pdbx_seq_one_letter_code
_entity_poly.pdbx_strand_id
1 'polypeptide(L)'
;MTDSKPDETVRTTIVAPQPSAGVVSPPDHRTERNRYRYRFDPVFRIRTNSRHTMEREEVIHARGHENVRAEHASTFEVTTDDYLTPAGDCILAIEADRAPADFDPDFVAACQNADATITVELETAGHVDSVTGRGDPALEFTNERSAVGRTSEYVDDRTMLLEADFAAEGFDRDLVGALTEGAEVTVTFRVE
;
A
#
# COMPACT_ATOMS: atom_id res chain seq x y z
N MET A 1 10.29 45.34 -49.43
CA MET A 1 9.36 45.89 -48.42
C MET A 1 9.62 45.11 -47.15
N THR A 2 10.77 45.39 -46.51
CA THR A 2 10.90 46.23 -45.31
C THR A 2 10.21 45.56 -44.12
N ASP A 3 10.88 44.73 -43.33
CA ASP A 3 11.94 44.99 -42.33
C ASP A 3 11.35 45.01 -40.91
N SER A 4 12.19 44.63 -39.95
CA SER A 4 12.12 44.85 -38.50
C SER A 4 11.64 43.69 -37.61
N LYS A 5 12.63 42.90 -37.15
CA LYS A 5 12.72 42.50 -35.72
C LYS A 5 13.33 43.68 -34.89
N PRO A 6 13.61 43.52 -33.58
CA PRO A 6 12.76 43.83 -32.45
C PRO A 6 13.30 45.05 -31.64
N ASP A 7 12.48 45.63 -30.75
CA ASP A 7 12.94 46.65 -29.80
C ASP A 7 13.03 46.07 -28.37
N GLU A 8 14.05 46.55 -27.67
CA GLU A 8 14.62 46.17 -26.39
C GLU A 8 14.11 47.12 -25.28
N THR A 9 14.24 46.69 -24.02
CA THR A 9 14.19 47.53 -22.79
C THR A 9 12.77 47.83 -22.31
N VAL A 10 12.36 47.51 -21.07
CA VAL A 10 12.78 48.17 -19.83
C VAL A 10 12.60 47.25 -18.62
N ARG A 11 13.64 47.23 -17.77
CA ARG A 11 13.65 46.68 -16.41
C ARG A 11 12.72 47.47 -15.49
N THR A 12 11.94 46.81 -14.65
CA THR A 12 11.51 47.39 -13.37
C THR A 12 11.47 46.30 -12.31
N THR A 13 12.46 46.37 -11.42
CA THR A 13 12.55 45.67 -10.15
C THR A 13 11.52 46.28 -9.19
N ILE A 14 10.63 45.46 -8.63
CA ILE A 14 9.82 45.84 -7.45
C ILE A 14 10.27 44.96 -6.29
N VAL A 15 11.09 45.55 -5.42
CA VAL A 15 11.43 45.02 -4.09
C VAL A 15 10.26 45.35 -3.16
N ALA A 16 9.62 44.33 -2.59
CA ALA A 16 8.65 44.52 -1.50
C ALA A 16 9.38 44.68 -0.15
N PRO A 17 8.96 45.60 0.73
CA PRO A 17 9.61 45.87 2.01
C PRO A 17 9.35 44.77 3.05
N GLN A 18 10.40 44.41 3.78
CA GLN A 18 10.35 43.60 5.00
C GLN A 18 9.96 44.49 6.20
N PRO A 19 8.97 44.13 7.02
CA PRO A 19 8.79 44.75 8.33
C PRO A 19 9.68 44.09 9.39
N SER A 20 10.29 44.97 10.18
CA SER A 20 11.34 44.80 11.17
C SER A 20 10.98 43.96 12.40
N ALA A 21 12.02 43.34 12.96
CA ALA A 21 12.07 42.66 14.23
C ALA A 21 11.61 43.52 15.42
N GLY A 22 10.70 42.98 16.23
CA GLY A 22 10.39 43.45 17.58
C GLY A 22 11.05 42.53 18.61
N VAL A 23 12.18 42.97 19.15
CA VAL A 23 12.85 42.36 20.31
C VAL A 23 12.16 42.89 21.55
N VAL A 24 11.53 42.01 22.34
CA VAL A 24 11.02 42.35 23.67
C VAL A 24 11.90 41.62 24.69
N SER A 25 12.77 42.38 25.35
CA SER A 25 13.52 41.93 26.53
C SER A 25 12.60 41.92 27.78
N PRO A 26 12.88 41.05 28.76
CA PRO A 26 11.94 40.72 29.84
C PRO A 26 11.99 41.72 31.00
N PRO A 27 10.91 41.87 31.79
CA PRO A 27 10.98 42.54 33.08
C PRO A 27 11.46 41.59 34.19
N ASP A 28 12.21 42.20 35.10
CA ASP A 28 12.93 41.57 36.18
C ASP A 28 12.13 41.51 37.50
N HIS A 29 12.34 40.42 38.22
CA HIS A 29 12.18 40.11 39.65
C HIS A 29 10.98 40.55 40.54
N ARG A 30 10.50 39.53 41.29
CA ARG A 30 9.75 39.51 42.59
C ARG A 30 8.26 39.89 42.46
N THR A 31 7.29 39.06 42.79
CA THR A 31 7.05 38.23 43.98
C THR A 31 5.90 37.27 43.64
N GLU A 32 5.98 36.00 44.02
CA GLU A 32 4.94 35.30 44.80
C GLU A 32 5.19 33.80 44.80
N ARG A 33 5.28 33.28 46.03
CA ARG A 33 5.16 31.87 46.34
C ARG A 33 3.74 31.45 45.97
N ASN A 34 3.58 30.26 45.40
CA ASN A 34 2.66 29.20 45.85
C ASN A 34 2.04 28.43 44.66
N ARG A 35 2.04 27.09 44.79
CA ARG A 35 1.27 26.08 44.02
C ARG A 35 1.84 25.82 42.62
N TYR A 36 2.22 24.61 42.23
CA TYR A 36 1.45 23.37 42.30
C TYR A 36 2.31 22.18 42.74
N ARG A 37 1.90 21.55 43.85
CA ARG A 37 2.32 20.19 44.22
C ARG A 37 1.51 19.21 43.38
N TYR A 38 2.22 18.31 42.72
CA TYR A 38 1.71 17.04 42.19
C TYR A 38 0.75 16.39 43.20
N ARG A 39 -0.52 16.25 42.82
CA ARG A 39 -1.40 15.24 43.40
C ARG A 39 -1.52 14.11 42.39
N PHE A 40 -1.02 12.95 42.80
CA PHE A 40 -1.40 11.67 42.24
C PHE A 40 -2.87 11.43 42.61
N ASP A 41 -3.76 11.41 41.63
CA ASP A 41 -5.06 10.77 41.75
C ASP A 41 -4.95 9.39 41.08
N PRO A 42 -5.01 8.27 41.82
CA PRO A 42 -5.21 6.97 41.22
C PRO A 42 -6.70 6.77 40.96
N VAL A 43 -7.00 5.88 40.01
CA VAL A 43 -8.33 5.40 39.59
C VAL A 43 -8.85 6.08 38.31
N PHE A 44 -8.41 5.56 37.17
CA PHE A 44 -9.32 5.37 36.04
C PHE A 44 -9.18 3.95 35.51
N ARG A 45 -10.13 3.11 35.91
CA ARG A 45 -10.30 1.74 35.44
C ARG A 45 -11.08 1.80 34.14
N ILE A 46 -10.43 1.36 33.06
CA ILE A 46 -10.96 0.76 31.84
C ILE A 46 -12.11 1.54 31.16
N ARG A 47 -11.77 2.23 30.07
CA ARG A 47 -12.49 1.99 28.83
C ARG A 47 -11.58 1.14 27.97
N THR A 48 -12.00 -0.11 27.74
CA THR A 48 -11.59 -0.88 26.57
C THR A 48 -11.95 0.01 25.39
N ASN A 49 -10.98 0.76 24.90
CA ASN A 49 -11.18 1.49 23.66
C ASN A 49 -11.47 0.43 22.62
N SER A 50 -12.68 0.57 22.09
CA SER A 50 -13.22 0.01 20.87
C SER A 50 -12.18 -0.79 20.09
N ARG A 51 -12.52 -2.03 19.75
CA ARG A 51 -11.97 -2.65 18.54
C ARG A 51 -12.14 -1.59 17.44
N HIS A 52 -11.09 -0.83 17.17
CA HIS A 52 -10.94 -0.14 15.92
C HIS A 52 -10.95 -1.32 14.97
N THR A 53 -12.00 -1.43 14.17
CA THR A 53 -11.95 -2.29 13.01
C THR A 53 -10.93 -1.61 12.10
N MET A 54 -9.65 -1.75 12.46
CA MET A 54 -8.53 -1.57 11.55
C MET A 54 -8.91 -2.46 10.38
N GLU A 55 -9.01 -1.89 9.19
CA GLU A 55 -9.37 -2.68 8.01
C GLU A 55 -8.26 -3.71 7.84
N ARG A 56 -8.57 -4.94 8.25
CA ARG A 56 -7.68 -6.11 8.14
C ARG A 56 -7.72 -6.66 6.72
N GLU A 57 -8.12 -5.83 5.78
CA GLU A 57 -8.46 -6.23 4.43
C GLU A 57 -8.10 -5.14 3.45
N GLU A 58 -7.49 -5.53 2.34
CA GLU A 58 -7.22 -4.69 1.18
C GLU A 58 -7.79 -5.36 -0.06
N VAL A 59 -8.35 -4.54 -0.96
CA VAL A 59 -9.01 -5.03 -2.18
C VAL A 59 -8.37 -4.38 -3.39
N ILE A 60 -7.99 -5.21 -4.36
CA ILE A 60 -7.57 -4.80 -5.71
C ILE A 60 -8.65 -5.24 -6.70
N HIS A 61 -9.04 -4.35 -7.60
CA HIS A 61 -9.80 -4.72 -8.80
C HIS A 61 -8.85 -4.76 -9.99
N ALA A 62 -8.90 -5.83 -10.74
CA ALA A 62 -8.04 -6.07 -11.90
C ALA A 62 -8.82 -6.86 -12.95
N ARG A 63 -8.15 -7.21 -14.04
CA ARG A 63 -8.72 -8.09 -15.07
C ARG A 63 -7.72 -9.11 -15.57
N GLY A 64 -8.25 -10.23 -16.02
CA GLY A 64 -7.45 -11.26 -16.67
C GLY A 64 -6.93 -10.82 -18.05
N HIS A 65 -6.18 -11.71 -18.70
CA HIS A 65 -5.58 -11.48 -20.02
C HIS A 65 -5.41 -12.80 -20.77
N GLU A 66 -5.43 -12.76 -22.11
CA GLU A 66 -5.25 -13.94 -22.99
C GLU A 66 -3.95 -14.72 -22.78
N ASN A 67 -2.99 -14.15 -22.04
CA ASN A 67 -1.69 -14.75 -21.73
C ASN A 67 -1.59 -15.24 -20.28
N VAL A 68 -2.66 -15.18 -19.50
CA VAL A 68 -2.71 -15.78 -18.16
C VAL A 68 -2.59 -17.29 -18.32
N ARG A 69 -1.53 -17.86 -17.76
CA ARG A 69 -1.23 -19.30 -17.76
C ARG A 69 -1.38 -19.93 -16.39
N ALA A 70 -1.00 -19.18 -15.35
CA ALA A 70 -0.99 -19.64 -13.96
C ALA A 70 -0.25 -20.99 -13.82
N GLU A 71 0.99 -21.03 -14.30
CA GLU A 71 1.83 -22.25 -14.33
C GLU A 71 3.07 -22.12 -13.42
N HIS A 72 3.35 -20.93 -12.89
CA HIS A 72 4.54 -20.74 -12.07
C HIS A 72 4.42 -21.49 -10.73
N ALA A 73 5.43 -22.28 -10.40
CA ALA A 73 5.43 -23.20 -9.26
C ALA A 73 5.81 -22.56 -7.91
N SER A 74 6.27 -21.31 -7.90
CA SER A 74 6.73 -20.68 -6.65
C SER A 74 6.15 -19.30 -6.33
N THR A 75 5.46 -18.67 -7.28
CA THR A 75 4.86 -17.34 -7.09
C THR A 75 3.54 -17.22 -7.82
N PHE A 76 2.73 -16.26 -7.38
CA PHE A 76 1.62 -15.70 -8.14
C PHE A 76 1.70 -14.17 -8.07
N GLU A 77 1.15 -13.47 -9.06
CA GLU A 77 1.27 -12.01 -9.19
C GLU A 77 -0.02 -11.37 -9.73
N VAL A 78 -0.33 -10.19 -9.19
CA VAL A 78 -1.30 -9.23 -9.74
C VAL A 78 -0.56 -7.91 -9.98
N THR A 79 -0.78 -7.28 -11.13
CA THR A 79 0.01 -6.12 -11.56
C THR A 79 -0.84 -4.97 -12.11
N THR A 80 -0.37 -3.74 -11.94
CA THR A 80 -0.95 -2.53 -12.56
C THR A 80 -0.54 -2.33 -14.01
N ASP A 81 0.45 -3.09 -14.51
CA ASP A 81 0.82 -3.06 -15.93
C ASP A 81 -0.38 -3.46 -16.80
N ASP A 82 -0.49 -2.87 -18.00
CA ASP A 82 -1.60 -3.08 -18.96
C ASP A 82 -1.30 -4.15 -20.01
N TYR A 83 -0.22 -4.90 -19.83
CA TYR A 83 0.24 -5.92 -20.76
C TYR A 83 0.74 -7.16 -20.01
N LEU A 84 0.52 -8.32 -20.61
CA LEU A 84 1.09 -9.59 -20.17
C LEU A 84 1.69 -10.34 -21.35
N THR A 85 2.93 -10.78 -21.22
CA THR A 85 3.56 -11.66 -22.21
C THR A 85 3.41 -13.13 -21.82
N PRO A 86 3.50 -14.08 -22.77
CA PRO A 86 3.41 -15.51 -22.45
C PRO A 86 4.52 -16.04 -21.51
N ALA A 87 5.57 -15.24 -21.24
CA ALA A 87 6.62 -15.58 -20.29
C ALA A 87 6.26 -15.24 -18.83
N GLY A 88 5.24 -14.41 -18.60
CA GLY A 88 4.76 -14.04 -17.26
C GLY A 88 3.79 -15.08 -16.69
N ASP A 89 4.25 -16.32 -16.55
CA ASP A 89 3.40 -17.46 -16.14
C ASP A 89 2.95 -17.42 -14.67
N CYS A 90 3.48 -16.50 -13.86
CA CYS A 90 3.03 -16.22 -12.49
C CYS A 90 1.90 -15.18 -12.42
N ILE A 91 1.66 -14.39 -13.47
CA ILE A 91 0.69 -13.29 -13.45
C ILE A 91 -0.73 -13.84 -13.67
N LEU A 92 -1.62 -13.53 -12.73
CA LEU A 92 -3.04 -13.92 -12.75
C LEU A 92 -3.93 -12.80 -13.29
N ALA A 93 -3.57 -11.54 -13.04
CA ALA A 93 -4.35 -10.38 -13.45
C ALA A 93 -3.47 -9.15 -13.69
N ILE A 94 -3.94 -8.30 -14.61
CA ILE A 94 -3.32 -7.06 -15.06
C ILE A 94 -4.29 -5.88 -14.87
N GLU A 95 -3.83 -4.65 -15.17
CA GLU A 95 -4.62 -3.42 -15.03
C GLU A 95 -5.22 -3.26 -13.63
N ALA A 96 -4.50 -3.69 -12.60
CA ALA A 96 -4.89 -3.48 -11.22
C ALA A 96 -5.11 -1.98 -10.91
N ASP A 97 -6.19 -1.67 -10.21
CA ASP A 97 -6.59 -0.30 -9.86
C ASP A 97 -5.68 0.36 -8.81
N ARG A 98 -4.90 -0.44 -8.08
CA ARG A 98 -3.92 0.00 -7.08
C ARG A 98 -2.81 -1.03 -6.86
N ALA A 99 -1.74 -0.60 -6.22
CA ALA A 99 -0.56 -1.40 -5.91
C ALA A 99 -0.33 -1.51 -4.39
N PRO A 100 0.61 -2.37 -3.93
CA PRO A 100 0.96 -2.49 -2.51
C PRO A 100 1.30 -1.17 -1.83
N ALA A 101 1.97 -0.24 -2.55
CA ALA A 101 2.30 1.09 -2.04
C ALA A 101 1.09 1.94 -1.63
N ASP A 102 -0.11 1.61 -2.13
CA ASP A 102 -1.35 2.32 -1.83
C ASP A 102 -2.11 1.72 -0.63
N PHE A 103 -1.61 0.64 -0.03
CA PHE A 103 -2.30 -0.06 1.06
C PHE A 103 -2.27 0.73 2.36
N ASP A 104 -3.31 0.55 3.18
CA ASP A 104 -3.45 1.20 4.47
C ASP A 104 -2.26 0.82 5.37
N PRO A 105 -1.57 1.80 5.98
CA PRO A 105 -0.42 1.54 6.83
C PRO A 105 -0.71 0.58 8.01
N ASP A 106 -1.94 0.57 8.53
CA ASP A 106 -2.34 -0.33 9.61
C ASP A 106 -2.50 -1.78 9.11
N PHE A 107 -2.95 -1.97 7.86
CA PHE A 107 -2.94 -3.28 7.20
C PHE A 107 -1.51 -3.77 6.98
N VAL A 108 -0.63 -2.91 6.44
CA VAL A 108 0.80 -3.23 6.23
C VAL A 108 1.46 -3.62 7.55
N ALA A 109 1.23 -2.85 8.61
CA ALA A 109 1.77 -3.14 9.94
C ALA A 109 1.28 -4.48 10.50
N ALA A 110 0.05 -4.90 10.18
CA ALA A 110 -0.46 -6.22 10.55
C ALA A 110 0.23 -7.35 9.77
N CYS A 111 0.46 -7.17 8.46
CA CYS A 111 1.19 -8.13 7.62
C CYS A 111 2.67 -8.27 8.02
N GLN A 112 3.26 -7.24 8.63
CA GLN A 112 4.64 -7.25 9.13
C GLN A 112 4.83 -8.02 10.46
N ASN A 113 3.83 -8.75 10.91
CA ASN A 113 3.94 -9.65 12.07
C ASN A 113 4.32 -11.07 11.60
N ALA A 114 5.35 -11.66 12.20
CA ALA A 114 5.82 -13.02 11.89
C ALA A 114 4.80 -14.12 12.23
N ASP A 115 3.83 -13.82 13.10
CA ASP A 115 2.73 -14.70 13.47
C ASP A 115 1.44 -14.42 12.65
N ALA A 116 1.45 -13.41 11.76
CA ALA A 116 0.27 -13.08 10.97
C ALA A 116 0.01 -14.14 9.90
N THR A 117 -1.28 -14.44 9.71
CA THR A 117 -1.76 -15.23 8.60
C THR A 117 -2.37 -14.30 7.56
N ILE A 118 -1.95 -14.41 6.30
CA ILE A 118 -2.44 -13.61 5.19
C ILE A 118 -3.17 -14.53 4.22
N THR A 119 -4.45 -14.26 3.97
CA THR A 119 -5.27 -14.95 2.98
C THR A 119 -5.48 -14.06 1.77
N VAL A 120 -5.25 -14.58 0.57
CA VAL A 120 -5.57 -13.90 -0.70
C VAL A 120 -6.68 -14.67 -1.38
N GLU A 121 -7.82 -14.02 -1.60
CA GLU A 121 -8.99 -14.57 -2.29
C GLU A 121 -9.15 -13.89 -3.64
N LEU A 122 -9.40 -14.68 -4.68
CA LEU A 122 -9.72 -14.20 -6.03
C LEU A 122 -11.17 -14.59 -6.35
N GLU A 123 -11.99 -13.61 -6.69
CA GLU A 123 -13.37 -13.80 -7.17
C GLU A 123 -13.50 -13.29 -8.61
N THR A 124 -13.88 -14.17 -9.54
CA THR A 124 -14.08 -13.80 -10.95
C THR A 124 -15.11 -14.71 -11.62
N ALA A 125 -16.02 -14.12 -12.41
CA ALA A 125 -17.01 -14.85 -13.22
C ALA A 125 -17.80 -15.95 -12.48
N GLY A 126 -18.01 -15.81 -11.15
CA GLY A 126 -18.70 -16.81 -10.32
C GLY A 126 -17.80 -17.93 -9.77
N HIS A 127 -16.49 -17.88 -10.03
CA HIS A 127 -15.46 -18.71 -9.43
C HIS A 127 -14.79 -17.98 -8.27
N VAL A 128 -14.48 -18.72 -7.20
CA VAL A 128 -13.76 -18.20 -6.03
C VAL A 128 -12.71 -19.23 -5.63
N ASP A 129 -11.48 -18.77 -5.42
CA ASP A 129 -10.40 -19.58 -4.84
C ASP A 129 -9.52 -18.71 -3.95
N SER A 130 -8.81 -19.34 -3.01
CA SER A 130 -8.01 -18.63 -2.02
C SER A 130 -6.72 -19.36 -1.69
N VAL A 131 -5.68 -18.59 -1.41
CA VAL A 131 -4.37 -19.08 -0.95
C VAL A 131 -4.00 -18.41 0.36
N THR A 132 -3.48 -19.18 1.31
CA THR A 132 -3.00 -18.68 2.59
C THR A 132 -1.48 -18.72 2.65
N GLY A 133 -0.87 -17.75 3.31
CA GLY A 133 0.53 -17.76 3.68
C GLY A 133 0.76 -16.97 4.98
N ARG A 134 2.01 -16.65 5.25
CA ARG A 134 2.42 -15.91 6.46
C ARG A 134 2.85 -14.48 6.17
N GLY A 135 2.68 -13.64 7.17
CA GLY A 135 3.35 -12.34 7.27
C GLY A 135 4.83 -12.47 7.64
N ASP A 136 5.56 -11.38 7.52
CA ASP A 136 6.97 -11.30 7.95
C ASP A 136 7.38 -9.83 8.23
N PRO A 137 8.17 -9.56 9.29
CA PRO A 137 8.68 -8.21 9.58
C PRO A 137 9.50 -7.58 8.46
N ALA A 138 10.00 -8.36 7.51
CA ALA A 138 10.73 -7.85 6.36
C ALA A 138 9.84 -7.41 5.18
N LEU A 139 8.53 -7.72 5.18
CA LEU A 139 7.64 -7.33 4.07
C LEU A 139 7.55 -5.81 3.95
N GLU A 140 7.80 -5.27 2.75
CA GLU A 140 7.94 -3.83 2.56
C GLU A 140 6.65 -3.13 2.11
N PHE A 141 5.85 -3.76 1.23
CA PHE A 141 4.65 -3.15 0.63
C PHE A 141 4.92 -1.80 -0.06
N THR A 142 6.10 -1.61 -0.65
CA THR A 142 6.53 -0.33 -1.25
C THR A 142 6.43 -0.30 -2.77
N ASN A 143 6.16 -1.45 -3.42
CA ASN A 143 6.11 -1.51 -4.86
C ASN A 143 4.84 -0.83 -5.42
N GLU A 144 5.03 0.01 -6.44
CA GLU A 144 3.97 0.81 -7.09
C GLU A 144 3.30 0.07 -8.26
N ARG A 145 3.60 -1.22 -8.46
CA ARG A 145 3.17 -1.98 -9.65
C ARG A 145 2.67 -3.39 -9.38
N SER A 146 3.44 -4.20 -8.65
CA SER A 146 3.24 -5.64 -8.57
C SER A 146 3.03 -6.11 -7.13
N ALA A 147 1.98 -6.89 -6.92
CA ALA A 147 1.68 -7.63 -5.70
C ALA A 147 1.99 -9.12 -5.94
N VAL A 148 3.02 -9.65 -5.26
CA VAL A 148 3.53 -11.03 -5.46
C VAL A 148 3.36 -11.85 -4.18
N GLY A 149 2.65 -12.97 -4.27
CA GLY A 149 2.66 -14.01 -3.25
C GLY A 149 3.72 -15.08 -3.55
N ARG A 150 4.36 -15.63 -2.51
CA ARG A 150 5.48 -16.57 -2.64
C ARG A 150 5.31 -17.79 -1.76
N THR A 151 5.73 -18.94 -2.28
CA THR A 151 5.87 -20.19 -1.52
C THR A 151 7.19 -20.26 -0.74
N SER A 152 8.16 -19.40 -1.07
CA SER A 152 9.45 -19.32 -0.38
C SER A 152 9.46 -18.20 0.67
N GLU A 153 10.55 -18.11 1.44
CA GLU A 153 10.83 -17.03 2.40
C GLU A 153 11.59 -15.84 1.78
N TYR A 154 11.74 -15.80 0.45
CA TYR A 154 12.45 -14.70 -0.22
C TYR A 154 11.60 -13.43 -0.20
N VAL A 155 12.18 -12.31 0.23
CA VAL A 155 11.51 -11.01 0.28
C VAL A 155 12.14 -10.04 -0.73
N ASP A 156 11.28 -9.39 -1.52
CA ASP A 156 11.56 -8.16 -2.25
C ASP A 156 10.40 -7.16 -2.07
N ASP A 157 10.55 -5.98 -2.65
CA ASP A 157 9.59 -4.87 -2.60
C ASP A 157 8.16 -5.23 -3.07
N ARG A 158 8.04 -6.25 -3.93
CA ARG A 158 6.76 -6.76 -4.47
C ARG A 158 6.06 -7.78 -3.58
N THR A 159 6.75 -8.28 -2.56
CA THR A 159 6.30 -9.46 -1.80
C THR A 159 5.20 -9.10 -0.81
N MET A 160 4.09 -9.84 -0.87
CA MET A 160 2.88 -9.61 -0.06
C MET A 160 2.65 -10.67 1.02
N LEU A 161 3.12 -11.89 0.77
CA LEU A 161 3.12 -13.00 1.72
C LEU A 161 4.20 -14.01 1.36
N LEU A 162 4.64 -14.75 2.36
CA LEU A 162 5.61 -15.84 2.26
C LEU A 162 4.94 -17.17 2.58
N GLU A 163 5.63 -18.28 2.28
CA GLU A 163 5.17 -19.65 2.58
C GLU A 163 3.70 -19.89 2.19
N ALA A 164 3.28 -19.37 1.04
CA ALA A 164 1.96 -19.63 0.48
C ALA A 164 1.73 -21.14 0.32
N ASP A 165 0.51 -21.61 0.61
CA ASP A 165 0.11 -23.02 0.46
C ASP A 165 0.37 -23.54 -0.96
N PHE A 166 0.25 -22.66 -1.95
CA PHE A 166 0.55 -22.92 -3.34
C PHE A 166 0.89 -21.64 -4.11
N ALA A 167 1.40 -21.80 -5.33
CA ALA A 167 1.73 -20.72 -6.26
C ALA A 167 0.67 -20.58 -7.38
N ALA A 168 0.97 -19.89 -8.49
CA ALA A 168 0.03 -19.73 -9.59
C ALA A 168 -0.52 -21.08 -10.11
N GLU A 169 0.30 -22.13 -10.13
CA GLU A 169 -0.11 -23.49 -10.55
C GLU A 169 -1.18 -24.14 -9.66
N GLY A 170 -1.40 -23.65 -8.44
CA GLY A 170 -2.33 -24.23 -7.48
C GLY A 170 -3.77 -23.73 -7.61
N PHE A 171 -4.00 -22.57 -8.25
CA PHE A 171 -5.34 -22.00 -8.37
C PHE A 171 -6.29 -22.87 -9.20
N ASP A 172 -7.59 -22.80 -8.91
CA ASP A 172 -8.63 -23.51 -9.64
C ASP A 172 -8.57 -23.25 -11.15
N ARG A 173 -8.72 -24.31 -11.95
CA ARG A 173 -8.53 -24.22 -13.41
C ARG A 173 -9.69 -23.55 -14.12
N ASP A 174 -10.90 -23.58 -13.57
CA ASP A 174 -12.03 -22.84 -14.13
C ASP A 174 -11.89 -21.34 -13.83
N LEU A 175 -11.41 -20.98 -12.63
CA LEU A 175 -11.01 -19.60 -12.29
C LEU A 175 -9.92 -19.07 -13.24
N VAL A 176 -8.85 -19.84 -13.45
CA VAL A 176 -7.78 -19.46 -14.39
C VAL A 176 -8.33 -19.33 -15.80
N GLY A 177 -9.21 -20.23 -16.24
CA GLY A 177 -9.88 -20.14 -17.54
C GLY A 177 -10.66 -18.83 -17.72
N ALA A 178 -11.40 -18.39 -16.72
CA ALA A 178 -12.11 -17.11 -16.75
C ALA A 178 -11.14 -15.92 -16.87
N LEU A 179 -10.02 -15.95 -16.14
CA LEU A 179 -8.97 -14.93 -16.25
C LEU A 179 -8.31 -14.95 -17.64
N THR A 180 -8.08 -16.12 -18.24
CA THR A 180 -7.56 -16.21 -19.62
C THR A 180 -8.51 -15.56 -20.64
N GLU A 181 -9.83 -15.67 -20.44
CA GLU A 181 -10.84 -14.99 -21.27
C GLU A 181 -10.95 -13.48 -20.98
N GLY A 182 -10.14 -12.95 -20.06
CA GLY A 182 -10.05 -11.52 -19.76
C GLY A 182 -11.11 -11.01 -18.79
N ALA A 183 -11.70 -11.88 -17.97
CA ALA A 183 -12.71 -11.51 -16.98
C ALA A 183 -12.17 -10.54 -15.92
N GLU A 184 -13.05 -9.67 -15.41
CA GLU A 184 -12.79 -8.84 -14.23
C GLU A 184 -12.60 -9.74 -13.00
N VAL A 185 -11.70 -9.35 -12.10
CA VAL A 185 -11.41 -10.06 -10.86
C VAL A 185 -11.30 -9.10 -9.69
N THR A 186 -11.90 -9.48 -8.57
CA THR A 186 -11.68 -8.87 -7.27
C THR A 186 -10.69 -9.72 -6.50
N VAL A 187 -9.60 -9.09 -6.04
CA VAL A 187 -8.55 -9.74 -5.26
C VAL A 187 -8.57 -9.14 -3.86
N THR A 188 -8.86 -9.97 -2.87
CA THR A 188 -9.00 -9.56 -1.48
C THR A 188 -7.87 -10.15 -0.64
N PHE A 189 -7.06 -9.28 -0.02
CA PHE A 189 -6.02 -9.65 0.92
C PHE A 189 -6.56 -9.46 2.33
N ARG A 190 -6.58 -10.49 3.17
CA ARG A 190 -7.02 -10.43 4.57
C ARG A 190 -5.91 -10.85 5.51
N VAL A 191 -5.71 -10.13 6.61
CA VAL A 191 -4.67 -10.41 7.61
C VAL A 191 -5.27 -10.66 9.00
N GLU A 192 -4.82 -11.72 9.69
CA GLU A 192 -5.34 -12.14 11.00
C GLU A 192 -4.35 -12.03 12.16
#